data_AF-A0A937WKX9-F1
#
_entry.id   AF-A0A937WKX9-F1
#
_cell.length_a   1.000
_cell.length_b   1.000
_cell.length_c   1.000
_cell.angle_alpha   90.00
_cell.angle_beta   90.00
_cell.angle_gamma   90.00
#
_symmetry.space_group_name_H-M   'P 1'
#
loop_
_entity.id
_entity.type
_entity.pdbx_description
1 polymer ?
#
loop_
_entity_poly.entity_id
_entity_poly.type
_entity_poly.pdbx_seq_one_letter_code
_entity_poly.pdbx_strand_id
1 'polypeptide(L)'
;MMARANQRRVYFIEKKFQTHFIIKFCLLVILGSLTTGILLCLLSGSSTTVTFQNLRATVMTTSDFLLPVLIQIIIISTAVVAIATMFLTLFISHRIAGPLYRFKREFSKIESGDLKGDFRIRKNDQLQDIALSIDNMVKRLKDVIVELKNQSQLLINSKDKFLDSKILEDQKIYAEETKKIIENIKKALDYFKI
;
A
#
# COMPACT_ATOMS: atom_id res chain seq x y z
N MET A 1 -26.80 12.38 22.67
CA MET A 1 -26.05 11.12 22.53
C MET A 1 -26.26 10.61 21.10
N MET A 2 -25.38 10.98 20.16
CA MET A 2 -25.51 10.56 18.75
C MET A 2 -25.04 9.11 18.60
N ALA A 3 -25.91 8.28 18.02
CA ALA A 3 -25.63 6.88 17.75
C ALA A 3 -24.38 6.75 16.88
N ARG A 4 -23.35 6.06 17.40
CA ARG A 4 -22.18 5.67 16.60
C ARG A 4 -22.65 4.70 15.52
N ALA A 5 -22.75 5.19 14.28
CA ALA A 5 -23.01 4.35 13.12
C ALA A 5 -21.98 3.21 13.07
N ASN A 6 -22.47 1.98 12.93
CA ASN A 6 -21.69 0.75 13.02
C ASN A 6 -20.61 0.70 11.92
N GLN A 7 -19.36 0.97 12.30
CA GLN A 7 -18.19 1.06 11.39
C GLN A 7 -17.80 -0.27 10.72
N ARG A 8 -18.41 -1.41 11.10
CA ARG A 8 -18.09 -2.74 10.57
C ARG A 8 -18.68 -3.05 9.18
N ARG A 9 -19.39 -2.10 8.55
CA ARG A 9 -20.03 -2.26 7.22
C ARG A 9 -19.49 -1.30 6.15
N VAL A 10 -18.32 -0.71 6.36
CA VAL A 10 -17.69 0.17 5.38
C VAL A 10 -16.73 -0.64 4.50
N TYR A 11 -17.25 -1.21 3.40
CA TYR A 11 -16.44 -1.98 2.44
C TYR A 11 -15.41 -1.12 1.69
N PHE A 12 -15.69 0.18 1.54
CA PHE A 12 -14.80 1.11 0.86
C PHE A 12 -14.00 1.97 1.83
N ILE A 13 -12.77 1.56 2.12
CA ILE A 13 -11.84 2.28 3.00
C ILE A 13 -11.11 3.38 2.21
N GLU A 14 -10.63 3.04 1.00
CA GLU A 14 -9.94 3.95 0.08
C GLU A 14 -10.68 4.02 -1.27
N LYS A 15 -11.81 4.74 -1.26
CA LYS A 15 -12.77 4.79 -2.39
C LYS A 15 -12.11 5.05 -3.73
N LYS A 16 -11.17 6.01 -3.80
CA LYS A 16 -10.52 6.38 -5.07
C LYS A 16 -9.71 5.22 -5.64
N PHE A 17 -8.84 4.60 -4.83
CA PHE A 17 -8.03 3.48 -5.29
C PHE A 17 -8.87 2.26 -5.66
N GLN A 18 -9.78 1.86 -4.78
CA GLN A 18 -10.62 0.68 -4.97
C GLN A 18 -11.53 0.82 -6.18
N THR A 19 -12.16 1.98 -6.39
CA THR A 19 -13.01 2.21 -7.56
C THR A 19 -12.20 2.16 -8.87
N HIS A 20 -11.03 2.79 -8.95
CA HIS A 20 -10.20 2.71 -10.16
C HIS A 20 -9.69 1.29 -10.43
N PHE A 21 -9.37 0.53 -9.38
CA PHE A 21 -8.98 -0.87 -9.50
C PHE A 21 -10.13 -1.73 -10.03
N ILE A 22 -11.30 -1.65 -9.38
CA ILE A 22 -12.49 -2.42 -9.76
C ILE A 22 -12.91 -2.09 -11.20
N ILE A 23 -12.97 -0.81 -11.57
CA ILE A 23 -13.35 -0.40 -12.93
C ILE A 23 -12.43 -1.01 -13.98
N LYS A 24 -11.10 -1.00 -13.76
CA LYS A 24 -10.15 -1.61 -14.72
C LYS A 24 -10.35 -3.11 -14.85
N PHE A 25 -10.62 -3.81 -13.76
CA PHE A 25 -10.93 -5.24 -13.79
C PHE A 25 -12.26 -5.52 -14.49
N CYS A 26 -13.32 -4.76 -14.21
CA CYS A 26 -14.60 -4.89 -14.90
C CYS A 26 -14.45 -4.64 -16.40
N LEU A 27 -13.73 -3.59 -16.80
CA LEU A 27 -13.43 -3.32 -18.21
C LEU A 27 -12.66 -4.45 -18.87
N LEU A 28 -11.67 -5.04 -18.18
CA LEU A 28 -10.93 -6.19 -18.69
C LEU A 28 -11.85 -7.40 -18.93
N VAL A 29 -12.78 -7.68 -18.01
CA VAL A 29 -13.75 -8.78 -18.15
C VAL A 29 -14.72 -8.53 -19.30
N ILE A 30 -15.24 -7.29 -19.44
CA ILE A 30 -16.12 -6.90 -20.54
C ILE A 30 -15.41 -7.05 -21.88
N LEU A 31 -14.18 -6.52 -21.99
CA LEU A 31 -13.36 -6.66 -23.19
C LEU A 31 -13.07 -8.13 -23.50
N GLY A 32 -12.75 -8.94 -22.49
CA GLY A 32 -12.59 -10.39 -22.65
C GLY A 32 -13.82 -11.06 -23.24
N SER A 33 -15.01 -10.79 -22.67
CA SER A 33 -16.28 -11.32 -23.16
C SER A 33 -16.58 -10.88 -24.60
N LEU A 34 -16.34 -9.60 -24.92
CA LEU A 34 -16.49 -9.08 -26.28
C LEU A 34 -15.52 -9.76 -27.26
N THR A 35 -14.26 -9.96 -26.87
CA THR A 35 -13.29 -10.66 -27.73
C THR A 35 -13.69 -12.11 -28.00
N THR A 36 -14.21 -12.82 -27.00
CA THR A 36 -14.76 -14.17 -27.20
C THR A 36 -15.96 -14.15 -28.15
N GLY A 37 -16.89 -13.21 -27.98
CA GLY A 37 -18.07 -13.07 -28.86
C GLY A 37 -17.69 -12.75 -30.31
N ILE A 38 -16.75 -11.82 -30.52
CA ILE A 38 -16.24 -11.48 -31.86
C ILE A 38 -15.54 -12.68 -32.49
N LEU A 39 -14.70 -13.38 -31.73
CA LEU A 39 -13.98 -14.57 -32.23
C LEU A 39 -14.97 -15.68 -32.63
N LEU A 40 -16.05 -15.85 -31.86
CA LEU A 40 -17.14 -16.76 -32.18
C LEU A 40 -17.85 -16.36 -33.47
N CYS A 41 -18.24 -15.10 -33.64
CA CYS A 41 -18.90 -14.63 -34.87
C CYS A 41 -18.00 -14.78 -36.11
N LEU A 42 -16.71 -14.47 -36.01
CA LEU A 42 -15.79 -14.58 -37.14
C LEU A 42 -15.54 -16.03 -37.57
N LEU A 43 -15.25 -16.92 -36.60
CA LEU A 43 -14.99 -18.34 -36.89
C LEU A 43 -16.26 -19.11 -37.26
N SER A 44 -17.40 -18.74 -36.67
CA SER A 44 -18.71 -19.28 -37.07
C SER A 44 -19.12 -18.80 -38.46
N GLY A 45 -18.86 -17.54 -38.80
CA GLY A 45 -19.17 -16.97 -40.12
C GLY A 45 -18.35 -17.59 -41.26
N SER A 46 -17.11 -18.01 -41.00
CA SER A 46 -16.28 -18.77 -41.94
C SER A 46 -16.62 -20.26 -42.03
N SER A 47 -17.45 -20.78 -41.13
CA SER A 47 -17.87 -22.19 -41.09
C SER A 47 -19.20 -22.35 -41.83
N THR A 48 -19.17 -22.20 -43.17
CA THR A 48 -20.33 -22.44 -44.05
C THR A 48 -20.83 -23.88 -43.86
N THR A 49 -21.98 -24.03 -43.20
CA THR A 49 -22.71 -25.30 -43.09
C THR A 49 -23.59 -25.47 -44.32
N VAL A 50 -23.02 -26.05 -45.39
CA VAL A 50 -23.78 -26.74 -46.44
C VAL A 50 -22.94 -27.91 -46.93
N THR A 51 -23.19 -29.10 -46.37
CA THR A 51 -22.75 -30.36 -46.96
C THR A 51 -23.99 -31.14 -47.38
N PHE A 52 -24.37 -31.00 -48.65
CA PHE A 52 -25.24 -31.97 -49.31
C PHE A 52 -24.35 -33.05 -49.94
N GLN A 53 -24.17 -34.17 -49.24
CA GLN A 53 -23.49 -35.34 -49.79
C GLN A 53 -24.51 -36.48 -49.91
N ASN A 54 -25.13 -36.55 -51.09
CA ASN A 54 -25.83 -37.71 -51.66
C ASN A 54 -26.43 -38.73 -50.66
N LEU A 55 -27.72 -38.55 -50.34
CA LEU A 55 -28.67 -39.62 -50.00
C LEU A 55 -28.45 -40.51 -48.76
N ARG A 56 -27.61 -40.15 -47.79
CA ARG A 56 -27.73 -40.72 -46.43
C ARG A 56 -27.69 -39.63 -45.37
N ALA A 57 -28.81 -39.44 -44.70
CA ALA A 57 -28.90 -38.63 -43.50
C ALA A 57 -28.15 -39.34 -42.36
N THR A 58 -26.84 -39.13 -42.25
CA THR A 58 -26.11 -39.41 -41.02
C THR A 58 -26.41 -38.29 -40.05
N VAL A 59 -27.12 -38.60 -38.97
CA VAL A 59 -27.38 -37.67 -37.87
C VAL A 59 -26.04 -37.45 -37.16
N MET A 60 -25.25 -36.49 -37.65
CA MET A 60 -24.12 -35.97 -36.90
C MET A 60 -24.69 -34.96 -35.91
N THR A 61 -24.35 -35.11 -34.63
CA THR A 61 -24.83 -34.19 -33.61
C THR A 61 -24.17 -32.85 -33.87
N THR A 62 -24.90 -31.73 -33.77
CA THR A 62 -24.34 -30.37 -33.93
C THR A 62 -23.10 -30.15 -33.04
N SER A 63 -23.03 -30.87 -31.92
CA SER A 63 -21.90 -30.94 -31.00
C SER A 63 -20.59 -31.42 -31.64
N ASP A 64 -20.59 -32.38 -32.58
CA ASP A 64 -19.36 -32.95 -33.12
C ASP A 64 -18.57 -31.95 -33.98
N PHE A 65 -19.26 -30.98 -34.58
CA PHE A 65 -18.65 -29.89 -35.33
C PHE A 65 -18.43 -28.62 -34.49
N LEU A 66 -19.33 -28.32 -33.54
CA LEU A 66 -19.24 -27.10 -32.72
C LEU A 66 -18.27 -27.23 -31.56
N LEU A 67 -18.19 -28.38 -30.88
CA LEU A 67 -17.32 -28.57 -29.71
C LEU A 67 -15.84 -28.27 -30.00
N PRO A 68 -15.19 -28.78 -31.06
CA PRO A 68 -13.78 -28.47 -31.30
C PRO A 68 -13.53 -26.98 -31.58
N VAL A 69 -14.44 -26.32 -32.32
CA VAL A 69 -14.35 -24.88 -32.60
C VAL A 69 -14.54 -24.05 -31.32
N LEU A 70 -15.51 -24.41 -30.48
CA LEU A 70 -15.75 -23.76 -29.19
C LEU A 70 -14.56 -23.93 -28.24
N ILE A 71 -13.98 -25.12 -28.15
CA ILE A 71 -12.78 -25.37 -27.35
C ILE A 71 -11.63 -24.50 -27.84
N GLN A 72 -11.40 -24.41 -29.15
CA GLN A 72 -10.35 -23.57 -29.72
C GLN A 72 -10.58 -22.08 -29.39
N ILE A 73 -11.83 -21.59 -29.53
CA ILE A 73 -12.20 -20.21 -29.16
C ILE A 73 -11.92 -19.96 -27.68
N ILE A 74 -12.37 -20.85 -26.80
CA ILE A 74 -12.19 -20.73 -25.35
C ILE A 74 -10.71 -20.68 -24.99
N ILE A 75 -9.90 -21.58 -25.55
CA ILE A 75 -8.45 -21.61 -25.29
C ILE A 75 -7.79 -20.30 -25.72
N ILE A 76 -8.07 -19.83 -26.96
CA ILE A 76 -7.50 -18.59 -27.49
C ILE A 76 -7.95 -17.39 -26.65
N SER A 77 -9.25 -17.26 -26.37
CA SER A 77 -9.76 -16.13 -25.61
C SER A 77 -9.25 -16.13 -24.16
N THR A 78 -9.15 -17.31 -23.54
CA THR A 78 -8.62 -17.44 -22.19
C THR A 78 -7.14 -17.05 -22.16
N ALA A 79 -6.35 -17.49 -23.12
CA ALA A 79 -4.94 -17.12 -23.22
C ALA A 79 -4.77 -15.59 -23.35
N VAL A 80 -5.55 -14.94 -24.22
CA VAL A 80 -5.50 -13.48 -24.40
C VAL A 80 -5.88 -12.74 -23.11
N VAL A 81 -6.99 -13.13 -22.48
CA VAL A 81 -7.45 -12.50 -21.22
C VAL A 81 -6.46 -12.75 -20.08
N ALA A 82 -5.88 -13.95 -20.00
CA ALA A 82 -4.88 -14.28 -19.00
C ALA A 82 -3.62 -13.40 -19.15
N ILE A 83 -3.12 -13.23 -20.38
CA ILE A 83 -1.97 -12.36 -20.67
C ILE A 83 -2.31 -10.90 -20.30
N ALA A 84 -3.47 -10.39 -20.71
CA ALA A 84 -3.91 -9.04 -20.35
C ALA A 84 -4.02 -8.86 -18.83
N THR A 85 -4.55 -9.86 -18.13
CA THR A 85 -4.68 -9.85 -16.66
C THR A 85 -3.32 -9.87 -15.98
N MET A 86 -2.37 -10.66 -16.49
CA MET A 86 -1.00 -10.72 -15.99
C MET A 86 -0.32 -9.34 -16.09
N PHE A 87 -0.41 -8.66 -17.24
CA PHE A 87 0.17 -7.33 -17.38
C PHE A 87 -0.52 -6.29 -16.48
N LEU A 88 -1.85 -6.32 -16.40
CA LEU A 88 -2.61 -5.39 -15.54
C LEU A 88 -2.24 -5.57 -14.06
N THR A 89 -2.20 -6.82 -13.58
CA THR A 89 -1.86 -7.16 -12.19
C THR A 89 -0.42 -6.81 -11.86
N LEU A 90 0.55 -7.11 -12.74
CA LEU A 90 1.95 -6.72 -12.56
C LEU A 90 2.11 -5.20 -12.43
N PHE A 91 1.46 -4.44 -13.31
CA PHE A 91 1.52 -2.97 -13.29
C PHE A 91 0.96 -2.40 -11.99
N ILE A 92 -0.19 -2.90 -11.52
CA ILE A 92 -0.80 -2.44 -10.28
C ILE A 92 0.03 -2.86 -9.07
N SER A 93 0.52 -4.10 -9.05
CA SER A 93 1.37 -4.64 -7.98
C SER A 93 2.62 -3.78 -7.78
N HIS A 94 3.31 -3.40 -8.87
CA HIS A 94 4.50 -2.57 -8.78
C HIS A 94 4.22 -1.18 -8.15
N ARG A 95 3.04 -0.60 -8.40
CA ARG A 95 2.62 0.69 -7.80
C ARG A 95 2.29 0.62 -6.30
N ILE A 96 2.24 -0.59 -5.74
CA ILE A 96 2.00 -0.84 -4.32
C ILE A 96 3.29 -1.33 -3.65
N ALA A 97 3.93 -2.34 -4.24
CA ALA A 97 5.15 -2.95 -3.73
C ALA A 97 6.34 -1.98 -3.67
N GLY A 98 6.49 -1.10 -4.66
CA GLY A 98 7.54 -0.08 -4.69
C GLY A 98 7.52 0.85 -3.47
N PRO A 99 6.39 1.54 -3.22
CA PRO A 99 6.18 2.32 -2.00
C PRO A 99 6.41 1.54 -0.70
N LEU A 100 5.88 0.31 -0.60
CA LEU A 100 6.05 -0.53 0.59
C LEU A 100 7.52 -0.83 0.89
N TYR A 101 8.30 -1.16 -0.15
CA TYR A 101 9.73 -1.38 0.01
C TYR A 101 10.45 -0.12 0.50
N ARG A 102 10.07 1.04 -0.03
CA ARG A 102 10.61 2.33 0.45
C ARG A 102 10.24 2.60 1.90
N PHE A 103 8.98 2.39 2.29
CA PHE A 103 8.53 2.57 3.68
C PHE A 103 9.32 1.68 4.63
N LYS A 104 9.53 0.40 4.29
CA LYS A 104 10.34 -0.51 5.11
C LYS A 104 11.74 0.07 5.37
N ARG A 105 12.39 0.61 4.34
CA ARG A 105 13.72 1.22 4.48
C ARG A 105 13.69 2.47 5.35
N GLU A 106 12.70 3.34 5.19
CA GLU A 106 12.59 4.54 6.04
C GLU A 106 12.23 4.18 7.49
N PHE A 107 11.43 3.14 7.73
CA PHE A 107 11.16 2.63 9.08
C PHE A 107 12.42 2.10 9.76
N SER A 108 13.30 1.39 9.04
CA SER A 108 14.59 0.96 9.59
C SER A 108 15.50 2.16 9.95
N LYS A 109 15.40 3.29 9.25
CA LYS A 109 16.12 4.51 9.64
C LYS A 109 15.55 5.10 10.92
N ILE A 110 14.23 5.20 11.04
CA ILE A 110 13.56 5.64 12.27
C ILE A 110 13.93 4.75 13.45
N GLU A 111 13.96 3.42 13.25
CA GLU A 111 14.37 2.46 14.25
C GLU A 111 15.77 2.77 14.78
N SER A 112 16.71 3.16 13.90
CA SER A 112 18.06 3.60 14.24
C SER A 112 18.16 5.04 14.79
N GLY A 113 17.02 5.69 15.06
CA GLY A 113 16.92 7.05 15.58
C GLY A 113 17.03 8.16 14.53
N ASP A 114 17.14 7.85 13.24
CA ASP A 114 17.21 8.85 12.17
C ASP A 114 15.81 9.30 11.72
N LEU A 115 15.47 10.54 12.08
CA LEU A 115 14.18 11.18 11.78
C LEU A 115 14.27 12.20 10.64
N LYS A 116 15.35 12.19 9.85
CA LYS A 116 15.55 13.12 8.72
C LYS A 116 14.93 12.63 7.40
N GLY A 117 14.32 11.45 7.40
CA GLY A 117 13.75 10.82 6.21
C GLY A 117 12.61 11.61 5.57
N ASP A 118 12.47 11.47 4.24
CA ASP A 118 11.34 11.98 3.45
C ASP A 118 10.49 10.82 2.92
N PHE A 119 9.22 10.80 3.33
CA PHE A 119 8.26 9.74 3.03
C PHE A 119 7.52 9.93 1.71
N ARG A 120 7.86 10.94 0.89
CA ARG A 120 7.27 11.13 -0.44
C ARG A 120 7.46 9.92 -1.35
N ILE A 121 6.39 9.44 -1.97
CA ILE A 121 6.41 8.38 -3.00
C ILE A 121 6.05 8.94 -4.38
N ARG A 122 6.15 8.14 -5.46
CA ARG A 122 5.94 8.66 -6.82
C ARG A 122 4.48 9.06 -7.00
N LYS A 123 4.21 10.18 -7.67
CA LYS A 123 2.86 10.78 -7.84
C LYS A 123 1.73 9.79 -8.17
N ASN A 124 2.03 8.75 -8.94
CA ASN A 124 1.05 7.78 -9.43
C ASN A 124 0.99 6.47 -8.62
N ASP A 125 1.76 6.36 -7.55
CA ASP A 125 1.70 5.23 -6.62
C ASP A 125 0.41 5.28 -5.78
N GLN A 126 -0.05 4.13 -5.30
CA GLN A 126 -1.37 4.02 -4.68
C GLN A 126 -1.41 4.41 -3.19
N LEU A 127 -0.26 4.47 -2.53
CA LEU A 127 -0.16 4.64 -1.07
C LEU A 127 0.13 6.10 -0.66
N GLN A 128 -0.35 7.09 -1.42
CA GLN A 128 -0.06 8.51 -1.18
C GLN A 128 -0.56 9.00 0.18
N ASP A 129 -1.80 8.64 0.53
CA ASP A 129 -2.40 9.06 1.80
C ASP A 129 -1.68 8.42 3.01
N ILE A 130 -1.17 7.20 2.84
CA ILE A 130 -0.32 6.53 3.83
C ILE A 130 1.03 7.24 3.94
N ALA A 131 1.67 7.56 2.80
CA ALA A 131 2.93 8.31 2.77
C ALA A 131 2.80 9.65 3.51
N LEU A 132 1.73 10.41 3.24
CA LEU A 132 1.45 11.68 3.90
C LEU A 132 1.20 11.51 5.40
N SER A 133 0.46 10.47 5.79
CA SER A 133 0.18 10.19 7.21
C SER A 133 1.44 9.85 7.99
N ILE A 134 2.33 9.02 7.40
CA ILE A 134 3.62 8.68 8.00
C ILE A 134 4.52 9.92 8.07
N ASP A 135 4.58 10.71 7.01
CA ASP A 135 5.38 11.95 6.97
C ASP A 135 4.97 12.91 8.11
N ASN A 136 3.66 13.12 8.27
CA ASN A 136 3.11 13.95 9.34
C ASN A 136 3.40 13.39 10.74
N MET A 137 3.33 12.06 10.90
CA MET A 137 3.68 11.40 12.15
C MET A 137 5.14 11.62 12.52
N VAL A 138 6.06 11.44 11.57
CA VAL A 138 7.50 11.59 11.80
C VAL A 138 7.86 13.05 12.09
N LYS A 139 7.25 14.01 11.38
CA LYS A 139 7.41 15.44 11.68
C LYS A 139 6.97 15.77 13.10
N ARG A 140 5.80 15.30 13.54
CA ARG A 140 5.34 15.52 14.92
C ARG A 140 6.29 14.88 15.95
N LEU A 141 6.76 13.67 15.68
CA LEU A 141 7.75 13.00 16.55
C LEU A 141 9.03 13.83 16.65
N LYS A 142 9.50 14.36 15.50
CA LYS A 142 10.65 15.25 15.41
C LYS A 142 10.47 16.49 16.30
N ASP A 143 9.35 17.18 16.17
CA ASP A 143 9.05 18.40 16.93
C ASP A 143 9.01 18.13 18.45
N VAL A 144 8.38 17.02 18.86
CA VAL A 144 8.33 16.61 20.27
C VAL A 144 9.74 16.35 20.82
N ILE A 145 10.61 15.67 20.07
CA ILE A 145 11.97 15.40 20.56
C ILE A 145 12.81 16.67 20.60
N VAL A 146 12.63 17.61 19.66
CA VAL A 146 13.27 18.93 19.72
C VAL A 146 12.86 19.68 20.98
N GLU A 147 11.56 19.70 21.29
CA GLU A 147 11.04 20.33 22.50
C GLU A 147 11.61 19.69 23.77
N LEU A 148 11.65 18.35 23.84
CA LEU A 148 12.26 17.63 24.96
C LEU A 148 13.77 17.91 25.10
N LYS A 149 14.50 18.05 23.99
CA LYS A 149 15.92 18.46 24.02
C LYS A 149 16.09 19.86 24.59
N ASN A 150 15.25 20.81 24.18
CA ASN A 150 15.27 22.18 24.71
C ASN A 150 14.96 22.20 26.21
N GLN A 151 13.91 21.50 26.65
CA GLN A 151 13.54 21.40 28.07
C GLN A 151 14.64 20.74 28.91
N SER A 152 15.24 19.66 28.41
CA SER A 152 16.39 19.01 29.06
C SER A 152 17.56 19.97 29.22
N GLN A 153 17.86 20.78 28.19
CA GLN A 153 18.93 21.79 28.27
C GLN A 153 18.61 22.90 29.28
N LEU A 154 17.35 23.35 29.38
CA LEU A 154 16.92 24.32 30.38
C LEU A 154 17.04 23.77 31.81
N LEU A 155 16.72 22.49 32.03
CA LEU A 155 16.91 21.82 33.31
C LEU A 155 18.39 21.74 33.71
N ILE A 156 19.28 21.43 32.76
CA ILE A 156 20.74 21.43 32.98
C ILE A 156 21.21 22.83 33.40
N ASN A 157 20.83 23.87 32.66
CA ASN A 157 21.23 25.24 32.95
C ASN A 157 20.69 25.74 34.30
N SER A 158 19.46 25.34 34.65
CA SER A 158 18.84 25.69 35.94
C SER A 158 19.51 24.97 37.11
N LYS A 159 19.92 23.71 36.91
CA LYS A 159 20.68 22.93 37.89
C LYS A 159 22.02 23.59 38.21
N ASP A 160 22.75 24.04 37.19
CA ASP A 160 24.06 24.69 37.39
C ASP A 160 23.92 25.99 38.22
N LYS A 161 22.88 26.80 37.98
CA LYS A 161 22.56 27.98 38.80
C LYS A 161 22.20 27.64 40.26
N PHE A 162 21.55 26.50 40.50
CA PHE A 162 21.13 26.09 41.84
C PHE A 162 22.30 25.55 42.67
N LEU A 163 23.25 24.87 42.02
CA LEU A 163 24.47 24.33 42.64
C LEU A 163 25.49 25.41 43.09
N ASP A 164 25.46 26.60 42.49
CA ASP A 164 26.28 27.74 42.92
C ASP A 164 25.78 28.39 44.22
N SER A 165 24.56 28.07 44.67
CA SER A 165 24.04 28.50 45.98
C SER A 165 24.46 27.51 47.07
N LYS A 166 24.83 27.98 48.28
CA LYS A 166 25.30 27.13 49.40
C LYS A 166 24.27 26.02 49.74
N ILE A 167 24.52 24.79 49.28
CA ILE A 167 23.66 23.62 49.49
C ILE A 167 23.98 22.95 50.86
N LEU A 168 22.96 22.62 51.66
CA LEU A 168 23.08 21.80 52.89
C LEU A 168 23.42 20.33 52.55
N GLU A 169 24.13 19.62 53.43
CA GLU A 169 24.63 18.24 53.22
C GLU A 169 23.55 17.24 52.73
N ASP A 170 22.32 17.32 53.25
CA ASP A 170 21.20 16.44 52.88
C ASP A 170 20.66 16.68 51.45
N GLN A 171 20.87 17.86 50.89
CA GLN A 171 20.44 18.19 49.53
C GLN A 171 21.44 17.71 48.47
N LYS A 172 22.66 17.31 48.84
CA LYS A 172 23.66 16.76 47.91
C LYS A 172 23.23 15.42 47.31
N ILE A 173 22.61 14.53 48.10
CA ILE A 173 22.19 13.20 47.67
C ILE A 173 21.11 13.32 46.57
N TYR A 174 20.09 14.14 46.82
CA TYR A 174 19.03 14.41 45.83
C TYR A 174 19.58 15.12 44.58
N ALA A 175 20.57 16.00 44.72
CA ALA A 175 21.21 16.65 43.58
C ALA A 175 21.98 15.67 42.68
N GLU A 176 22.70 14.70 43.26
CA GLU A 176 23.38 13.64 42.49
C GLU A 176 22.39 12.73 41.76
N GLU A 177 21.31 12.31 42.42
CA GLU A 177 20.27 11.50 41.77
C GLU A 177 19.62 12.25 40.61
N THR A 178 19.28 13.52 40.81
CA THR A 178 18.69 14.37 39.76
C THR A 178 19.65 14.54 38.59
N LYS A 179 20.95 14.71 38.85
CA LYS A 179 21.99 14.78 37.81
C LYS A 179 22.02 13.50 36.96
N LYS A 180 21.98 12.33 37.61
CA LYS A 180 21.98 11.04 36.92
C LYS A 180 20.74 10.85 36.02
N ILE A 181 19.57 11.28 36.49
CA ILE A 181 18.32 11.25 35.71
C ILE A 181 18.44 12.16 34.47
N ILE A 182 18.92 13.40 34.64
CA ILE A 182 19.08 14.36 33.54
C ILE A 182 20.07 13.82 32.49
N GLU A 183 21.20 13.25 32.90
CA GLU A 183 22.16 12.64 31.98
C GLU A 183 21.56 11.46 31.19
N ASN A 184 20.75 10.63 31.84
CA ASN A 184 20.07 9.52 31.18
C ASN A 184 19.05 10.01 30.15
N ILE A 185 18.26 11.04 30.49
CA ILE A 185 17.32 11.68 29.56
C ILE A 185 18.09 12.27 28.37
N LYS A 186 19.19 12.99 28.61
CA LYS A 186 20.02 13.54 27.54
C LYS A 186 20.55 12.46 26.61
N LYS A 187 21.11 11.37 27.15
CA LYS A 187 21.59 10.23 26.36
C LYS A 187 20.48 9.60 25.51
N ALA A 188 19.28 9.44 26.08
CA ALA A 188 18.13 8.90 25.36
C ALA A 188 17.66 9.84 24.23
N LEU A 189 17.70 11.16 24.44
CA LEU A 189 17.35 12.13 23.42
C LEU A 189 18.43 12.25 22.33
N ASP A 190 19.70 12.10 22.69
CA ASP A 190 20.84 12.15 21.74
C ASP A 190 20.89 10.94 20.79
N TYR A 191 20.22 9.84 21.13
CA TYR A 191 19.97 8.73 20.20
C TYR A 191 19.30 9.21 18.91
N PHE A 192 18.36 10.15 19.02
CA PHE A 192 17.60 10.64 17.88
C PHE A 192 18.39 11.70 17.10
N LYS A 193 18.61 11.41 15.81
CA LYS A 193 19.24 12.27 14.81
C LYS A 193 18.14 13.04 14.08
N ILE A 194 18.16 14.35 14.27
CA ILE A 194 17.07 15.28 13.95
C ILE A 194 17.60 16.38 13.02
#